data_AF-A0A1B6MU14-F1
#
_entry.id   AF-A0A1B6MU14-F1
#
_cell.length_a   1.000
_cell.length_b   1.000
_cell.length_c   1.000
_cell.angle_alpha   90.00
_cell.angle_beta   90.00
_cell.angle_gamma   90.00
#
_symmetry.space_group_name_H-M   'P 1'
#
loop_
_entity.id
_entity.type
_entity.pdbx_description
1 polymer ?
#
loop_
_entity_poly.entity_id
_entity_poly.type
_entity_poly.pdbx_seq_one_letter_code
_entity_poly.pdbx_strand_id
1 'polypeptide(L)'
;MLHAGEVLFAATQSGANEVILIGDINQIPFINRTMNIETKYHNITEIATIEKTLNTTYRCTKSTTAILSKHYKQGMKTTNNVENELEIQHFSDLESLKLNPGQNKYKFLVFKQSEKRELNKLGLKASTIH
;
A
#
# COMPACT_ATOMS: atom_id res chain seq x y z
N MET A 1 0.05 0.28 -9.85
CA MET A 1 1.39 0.90 -9.68
C MET A 1 1.97 1.39 -11.00
N LEU A 2 1.85 0.65 -12.11
CA LEU A 2 2.29 1.09 -13.45
C LEU A 2 1.10 1.47 -14.33
N HIS A 3 1.36 2.25 -15.37
CA HIS A 3 0.34 2.51 -16.39
C HIS A 3 0.05 1.21 -17.15
N ALA A 4 -1.22 0.88 -17.39
CA ALA A 4 -1.59 -0.37 -18.06
C ALA A 4 -0.93 -0.54 -19.45
N GLY A 5 -0.76 0.54 -20.22
CA GLY A 5 0.02 0.54 -21.46
C GLY A 5 1.49 0.09 -21.31
N GLU A 6 2.15 0.42 -20.19
CA GLU A 6 3.53 -0.03 -19.93
C GLU A 6 3.57 -1.55 -19.67
N VAL A 7 2.58 -2.06 -18.94
CA VAL A 7 2.42 -3.49 -18.67
C VAL A 7 2.19 -4.25 -19.98
N LEU A 8 1.31 -3.75 -20.85
CA LEU A 8 1.05 -4.35 -22.16
C LEU A 8 2.29 -4.33 -23.06
N PHE A 9 3.02 -3.22 -23.09
CA PHE A 9 4.26 -3.13 -23.86
C PHE A 9 5.28 -4.16 -23.38
N ALA A 10 5.50 -4.27 -22.07
CA ALA A 10 6.40 -5.28 -21.49
C ALA A 10 5.94 -6.71 -21.82
N ALA A 11 4.63 -6.98 -21.74
CA ALA A 11 4.05 -8.27 -22.10
C ALA A 11 4.33 -8.63 -23.57
N THR A 12 4.09 -7.70 -24.51
CA THR A 12 4.39 -7.91 -25.94
C THR A 12 5.87 -8.15 -26.19
N GLN A 13 6.75 -7.35 -25.57
CA GLN A 13 8.20 -7.50 -25.75
C GLN A 13 8.76 -8.79 -25.14
N SER A 14 8.10 -9.34 -24.14
CA SER A 14 8.55 -10.56 -23.48
C SER A 14 8.50 -11.79 -24.40
N GLY A 15 7.66 -11.78 -25.44
CA GLY A 15 7.40 -12.95 -26.28
C GLY A 15 6.78 -14.14 -25.54
N ALA A 16 6.29 -13.93 -24.31
CA ALA A 16 5.67 -14.97 -23.51
C ALA A 16 4.30 -15.36 -24.10
N ASN A 17 3.99 -16.66 -24.00
CA ASN A 17 2.67 -17.17 -24.39
C ASN A 17 1.57 -16.79 -23.38
N GLU A 18 1.95 -16.50 -22.14
CA GLU A 18 1.06 -16.15 -21.04
C GLU A 18 1.74 -15.13 -20.12
N VAL A 19 0.98 -14.15 -19.64
CA VAL A 19 1.44 -13.15 -18.68
C VAL A 19 0.46 -13.09 -17.52
N ILE A 20 0.95 -13.37 -16.32
CA ILE A 20 0.16 -13.35 -15.09
C ILE A 20 0.40 -12.04 -14.36
N LEU A 21 -0.68 -11.29 -14.11
CA LEU A 21 -0.63 -10.02 -13.39
C LEU A 21 -1.06 -10.22 -11.93
N ILE A 22 -0.18 -9.86 -11.00
CA ILE A 22 -0.44 -9.97 -9.56
C ILE A 22 -0.54 -8.57 -8.97
N GLY A 23 -1.64 -8.30 -8.27
CA GLY A 23 -1.87 -7.00 -7.65
C GLY A 23 -3.05 -7.02 -6.70
N ASP A 24 -3.35 -5.83 -6.15
CA ASP A 24 -4.45 -5.59 -5.23
C ASP A 24 -5.20 -4.33 -5.66
N ILE A 25 -6.47 -4.48 -6.03
CA ILE A 25 -7.32 -3.41 -6.54
C ILE A 25 -7.64 -2.35 -5.48
N ASN A 26 -7.48 -2.68 -4.19
CA ASN A 26 -7.74 -1.77 -3.08
C ASN A 26 -6.49 -1.01 -2.63
N GLN A 27 -5.32 -1.28 -3.22
CA GLN A 27 -4.08 -0.55 -2.97
C GLN A 27 -3.92 0.64 -3.91
N ILE A 28 -2.87 1.44 -3.68
CA ILE A 28 -2.58 2.66 -4.44
C ILE A 28 -2.32 2.29 -5.92
N PRO A 29 -3.16 2.76 -6.87
CA PRO A 29 -3.01 2.45 -8.28
C PRO A 29 -1.88 3.30 -8.90
N PHE A 30 -1.76 3.24 -10.23
CA PHE A 30 -0.94 4.23 -10.94
C PHE A 30 -1.47 5.64 -10.67
N ILE A 31 -0.55 6.59 -10.44
CA ILE A 31 -0.87 8.00 -10.28
C ILE A 31 -0.10 8.76 -11.35
N ASN A 32 -0.84 9.45 -12.23
CA ASN A 32 -0.23 10.36 -13.19
C ASN A 32 0.38 11.56 -12.46
N ARG A 33 1.69 11.79 -12.68
CA ARG A 33 2.44 12.90 -12.10
C ARG A 33 2.72 14.02 -13.10
N THR A 34 2.34 13.83 -14.36
CA THR A 34 2.57 14.82 -15.41
C THR A 34 1.43 15.81 -15.43
N MET A 35 1.73 17.05 -15.04
CA MET A 35 0.75 18.14 -14.98
C MET A 35 0.16 18.41 -16.37
N ASN A 36 -1.14 18.68 -16.42
CA ASN A 36 -1.89 19.06 -17.63
C ASN A 36 -1.90 18.02 -18.75
N ILE A 37 -1.49 16.77 -18.49
CA ILE A 37 -1.62 15.67 -19.44
C ILE A 37 -2.63 14.69 -18.88
N GLU A 38 -3.70 14.43 -19.62
CA GLU A 38 -4.67 13.39 -19.27
C GLU A 38 -4.14 12.02 -19.71
N THR A 39 -4.06 11.06 -18.78
CA THR A 39 -3.64 9.68 -19.07
C THR A 39 -4.83 8.77 -19.32
N LYS A 40 -4.93 8.23 -20.54
CA LYS A 40 -5.97 7.28 -20.96
C LYS A 40 -5.48 5.84 -20.85
N TYR A 41 -6.41 4.89 -20.63
CA TYR A 41 -6.09 3.46 -20.56
C TYR A 41 -5.00 3.13 -19.53
N HIS A 42 -5.01 3.84 -18.40
CA HIS A 42 -4.03 3.65 -17.32
C HIS A 42 -4.43 2.51 -16.37
N ASN A 43 -5.72 2.16 -16.35
CA ASN A 43 -6.29 1.19 -15.42
C ASN A 43 -6.19 -0.25 -15.96
N ILE A 44 -5.48 -1.11 -15.24
CA ILE A 44 -5.26 -2.51 -15.63
C ILE A 44 -6.54 -3.35 -15.59
N THR A 45 -7.50 -3.00 -14.73
CA THR A 45 -8.74 -3.78 -14.60
C THR A 45 -9.71 -3.57 -15.76
N GLU A 46 -9.45 -2.58 -16.63
CA GLU A 46 -10.22 -2.35 -17.86
C GLU A 46 -9.72 -3.21 -19.02
N ILE A 47 -8.52 -3.79 -18.93
CA ILE A 47 -7.88 -4.55 -20.00
C ILE A 47 -7.56 -5.99 -19.64
N ALA A 48 -7.70 -6.37 -18.37
CA ALA A 48 -7.45 -7.72 -17.88
C ALA A 48 -8.58 -8.19 -16.95
N THR A 49 -8.93 -9.47 -17.06
CA THR A 49 -9.94 -10.11 -16.22
C THR A 49 -9.28 -10.73 -14.97
N ILE A 50 -9.93 -10.60 -13.82
CA ILE A 50 -9.48 -11.27 -12.60
C ILE A 50 -9.87 -12.74 -12.67
N GLU A 51 -8.92 -13.61 -12.94
CA GLU A 51 -9.15 -15.06 -12.97
C GLU A 51 -9.18 -15.69 -11.58
N LYS A 52 -8.39 -15.14 -10.64
CA LYS A 52 -8.23 -15.69 -9.30
C LYS A 52 -8.09 -14.60 -8.26
N THR A 53 -8.88 -14.75 -7.19
CA THR A 53 -8.82 -13.88 -6.02
C THR A 53 -8.17 -14.61 -4.85
N LEU A 54 -7.10 -14.04 -4.31
CA LEU A 54 -6.41 -14.54 -3.11
C LEU A 54 -6.87 -13.73 -1.90
N ASN A 55 -7.44 -14.39 -0.90
CA ASN A 55 -7.99 -13.73 0.30
C ASN A 55 -7.26 -14.06 1.60
N THR A 56 -6.18 -14.83 1.56
CA THR A 56 -5.40 -15.18 2.74
C THR A 56 -4.07 -14.43 2.74
N THR A 57 -3.82 -13.64 3.78
CA THR A 57 -2.52 -13.01 4.03
C THR A 57 -1.68 -13.86 4.96
N TYR A 58 -0.38 -13.86 4.69
CA TYR A 58 0.63 -14.51 5.51
C TYR A 58 1.44 -13.51 6.33
N ARG A 59 1.12 -12.21 6.20
CA ARG A 59 1.88 -11.11 6.81
C ARG A 59 1.11 -10.40 7.90
N CYS A 60 -0.12 -9.95 7.60
CA CYS A 60 -0.87 -9.10 8.50
C CYS A 60 -1.31 -9.87 9.74
N THR A 61 -1.28 -9.21 10.89
CA THR A 61 -1.85 -9.70 12.16
C THR A 61 -3.36 -9.90 12.07
N LYS A 62 -3.98 -10.53 13.07
CA LYS A 62 -5.44 -10.68 13.15
C LYS A 62 -6.14 -9.33 13.26
N SER A 63 -5.63 -8.40 14.08
CA SER A 63 -6.23 -7.07 14.25
C SER A 63 -6.20 -6.27 12.95
N THR A 64 -5.07 -6.26 12.23
CA THR A 64 -4.97 -5.61 10.92
C THR A 64 -5.90 -6.29 9.90
N THR A 65 -5.95 -7.62 9.89
CA THR A 65 -6.79 -8.39 8.96
C THR A 65 -8.27 -8.12 9.18
N ALA A 66 -8.73 -8.07 10.44
CA ALA A 66 -10.11 -7.76 10.78
C ALA A 66 -10.55 -6.37 10.30
N ILE A 67 -9.68 -5.36 10.46
CA ILE A 67 -9.93 -3.99 9.98
C ILE A 67 -10.02 -3.96 8.44
N LEU A 68 -9.09 -4.62 7.76
CA LEU A 68 -9.00 -4.60 6.30
C LEU A 68 -10.09 -5.45 5.62
N SER A 69 -10.57 -6.51 6.28
CA SER A 69 -11.50 -7.50 5.70
C SER A 69 -12.76 -6.86 5.09
N LYS A 70 -13.28 -5.77 5.68
CA LYS A 70 -14.48 -5.08 5.16
C LYS A 70 -14.29 -4.45 3.77
N HIS A 71 -13.05 -4.22 3.35
CA HIS A 71 -12.73 -3.64 2.04
C HIS A 71 -12.67 -4.70 0.93
N TYR A 72 -12.71 -5.99 1.27
CA TYR A 72 -12.67 -7.09 0.31
C TYR A 72 -14.00 -7.84 0.36
N LYS A 73 -14.67 -8.01 -0.80
CA LYS A 73 -16.01 -8.64 -0.89
C LYS A 73 -16.06 -10.04 -0.29
N GLN A 74 -15.00 -10.82 -0.50
CA GLN A 74 -14.81 -12.19 0.01
C GLN A 74 -14.21 -12.24 1.43
N GLY A 75 -14.02 -11.08 2.05
CA GLY A 75 -13.28 -10.93 3.30
C GLY A 75 -11.78 -11.19 3.16
N MET A 76 -11.06 -11.08 4.27
CA MET A 76 -9.63 -11.32 4.38
C MET A 76 -9.36 -12.28 5.55
N LYS A 77 -8.49 -13.27 5.34
CA LYS A 77 -8.06 -14.27 6.34
C LYS A 77 -6.57 -14.13 6.60
N THR A 78 -6.10 -14.51 7.79
CA THR A 78 -4.67 -14.53 8.11
C THR A 78 -4.23 -15.84 8.75
N THR A 79 -2.96 -16.19 8.54
CA THR A 79 -2.26 -17.28 9.24
C THR A 79 -1.42 -16.76 10.42
N ASN A 80 -1.29 -15.45 10.57
CA ASN A 80 -0.56 -14.83 11.67
C ASN A 80 -1.41 -14.85 12.95
N ASN A 81 -0.80 -15.25 14.08
CA ASN A 81 -1.50 -15.37 15.37
C ASN A 81 -1.45 -14.11 16.25
N VAL A 82 -0.69 -13.08 15.86
CA VAL A 82 -0.62 -11.81 16.59
C VAL A 82 -1.96 -11.08 16.54
N GLU A 83 -2.40 -10.55 17.68
CA GLU A 83 -3.63 -9.78 17.86
C GLU A 83 -3.46 -8.73 18.96
N ASN A 84 -4.36 -7.74 18.96
CA ASN A 84 -4.44 -6.64 19.92
C ASN A 84 -3.19 -5.75 19.96
N GLU A 85 -2.49 -5.63 18.84
CA GLU A 85 -1.26 -4.83 18.71
C GLU A 85 -1.47 -3.39 18.18
N LEU A 86 -2.71 -3.03 17.85
CA LEU A 86 -3.04 -1.72 17.30
C LEU A 86 -3.52 -0.77 18.40
N GLU A 87 -2.91 0.41 18.46
CA GLU A 87 -3.26 1.49 19.38
C GLU A 87 -3.53 2.77 18.59
N ILE A 88 -4.54 3.53 19.01
CA ILE A 88 -4.83 4.86 18.47
C ILE A 88 -4.44 5.88 19.53
N GLN A 89 -3.48 6.73 19.19
CA GLN A 89 -3.07 7.86 20.02
C GLN A 89 -3.40 9.17 19.31
N HIS A 90 -4.13 10.04 20.02
CA HIS A 90 -4.36 11.41 19.57
C HIS A 90 -3.22 12.32 20.04
N PHE A 91 -2.75 13.20 19.17
CA PHE A 91 -1.72 14.20 19.44
C PHE A 91 -2.06 15.50 18.70
N SER A 92 -1.66 16.64 19.25
CA SER A 92 -1.97 17.97 18.70
C SER A 92 -0.91 18.45 17.71
N ASP A 93 0.33 18.06 17.96
CA ASP A 93 1.51 18.40 17.17
C ASP A 93 2.57 17.29 17.28
N LEU A 94 3.61 17.35 16.44
CA LEU A 94 4.66 16.34 16.44
C LEU A 94 5.52 16.33 17.72
N GLU A 95 5.57 17.44 18.47
CA GLU A 95 6.33 17.54 19.71
C GLU A 95 5.63 16.80 20.86
N SER A 96 4.30 16.79 20.84
CA SER A 96 3.43 16.06 21.76
C SER A 96 3.39 14.55 21.52
N LEU A 97 4.02 14.08 20.43
CA LEU A 97 4.13 12.65 20.11
C LEU A 97 5.03 11.96 21.15
N LYS A 98 4.40 11.25 22.09
CA LYS A 98 5.13 10.47 23.09
C LYS A 98 5.79 9.27 22.42
N LEU A 99 7.10 9.36 22.21
CA LEU A 99 7.86 8.23 21.70
C LEU A 99 8.27 7.30 22.85
N ASN A 100 7.81 6.05 22.82
CA ASN A 100 8.22 5.05 23.79
C ASN A 100 9.73 4.74 23.63
N PRO A 101 10.44 4.39 24.71
CA PRO A 101 11.84 3.97 24.64
C PRO A 101 12.04 2.83 23.63
N GLY A 102 12.99 2.99 22.70
CA GLY A 102 13.28 2.01 21.65
C GLY A 102 12.54 2.23 20.33
N GLN A 103 11.61 3.19 20.24
CA GLN A 103 10.88 3.48 19.00
C GLN A 103 11.74 4.01 17.85
N ASN A 104 12.97 4.44 18.12
CA ASN A 104 13.98 4.78 17.11
C ASN A 104 14.30 3.59 16.18
N LYS A 105 13.98 2.35 16.61
CA LYS A 105 14.11 1.13 15.81
C LYS A 105 12.94 0.90 14.86
N TYR A 106 11.81 1.58 15.06
CA TYR A 106 10.63 1.41 14.22
C TYR A 106 10.68 2.30 12.99
N LYS A 107 9.91 1.88 11.97
CA LYS A 107 9.71 2.64 10.75
C LYS A 107 8.44 3.48 10.90
N PHE A 108 8.58 4.79 10.77
CA PHE A 108 7.42 5.69 10.76
C PHE A 108 6.85 5.74 9.34
N LEU A 109 5.53 5.59 9.23
CA LEU A 109 4.78 5.73 7.98
C LEU A 109 3.86 6.94 8.08
N VAL A 110 3.88 7.79 7.06
CA VAL A 110 3.09 9.02 6.98
C VAL A 110 2.41 9.13 5.62
N PHE A 111 1.41 9.99 5.50
CA PHE A 111 0.68 10.14 4.24
C PHE A 111 1.40 11.11 3.29
N LYS A 112 1.97 12.20 3.81
CA LYS A 112 2.51 13.30 3.01
C LYS A 112 4.04 13.34 3.03
N GLN A 113 4.61 13.84 1.93
CA GLN A 113 6.05 14.13 1.87
C GLN A 113 6.47 15.26 2.83
N SER A 114 5.58 16.21 3.16
CA SER A 114 5.85 17.24 4.18
C SER A 114 6.08 16.63 5.56
N GLU A 115 5.16 15.76 6.01
CA GLU A 115 5.24 15.04 7.29
C GLU A 115 6.52 14.20 7.38
N LYS A 116 6.87 13.51 6.30
CA LYS A 116 8.11 12.71 6.21
C LYS A 116 9.35 13.60 6.44
N ARG A 117 9.37 14.79 5.83
CA ARG A 117 10.49 15.74 5.97
C ARG A 117 10.58 16.26 7.41
N GLU A 118 9.46 16.53 8.06
CA GLU A 118 9.42 16.98 9.46
C GLU A 118 9.95 15.92 10.42
N LEU A 119 9.46 14.68 10.31
CA LEU A 119 9.95 13.57 11.16
C LEU A 119 11.45 13.28 10.93
N ASN A 120 11.92 13.36 9.69
CA ASN A 120 13.33 13.17 9.39
C ASN A 120 14.22 14.27 10.00
N LYS A 121 13.73 15.52 10.10
CA LYS A 121 14.46 16.61 10.80
C LYS A 121 14.62 16.34 12.29
N LEU A 122 13.68 15.58 12.88
CA LEU A 122 13.74 15.12 14.28
C LEU A 122 14.60 13.85 14.46
N GLY A 123 15.28 13.38 13.41
CA GLY A 123 16.13 12.18 13.46
C GLY A 123 15.36 10.86 13.38
N LEU A 124 14.05 10.89 13.10
CA LEU A 124 13.21 9.69 13.00
C LEU A 124 13.20 9.14 11.58
N LYS A 125 13.23 7.80 11.43
CA LYS A 125 13.25 7.15 10.12
C LYS A 125 11.84 7.06 9.52
N ALA A 126 11.43 8.06 8.74
CA ALA A 126 10.10 8.10 8.11
C ALA A 126 10.08 7.69 6.62
N SER A 127 8.96 7.13 6.15
CA SER A 127 8.60 6.95 4.73
C SER A 127 7.15 7.33 4.51
N THR A 128 6.81 7.67 3.26
CA THR A 128 5.40 7.74 2.86
C THR A 128 4.79 6.34 2.74
N ILE A 129 3.47 6.25 2.86
CA ILE A 129 2.72 5.01 2.62
C ILE A 129 2.77 4.60 1.14
N HIS A 130 2.85 5.57 0.23
CA HIS A 130 3.17 5.35 -1.19
C HIS A 130 4.67 5.18 -1.41
#